data_AF-A0A1E7GJ68-F1
#
_entry.id   AF-A0A1E7GJ68-F1
#
_cell.length_a   1.000
_cell.length_b   1.000
_cell.length_c   1.000
_cell.angle_alpha   90.00
_cell.angle_beta   90.00
_cell.angle_gamma   90.00
#
_symmetry.space_group_name_H-M   'P 1'
#
loop_
_entity.id
_entity.type
_entity.pdbx_description
1 polymer ?
#
loop_
_entity_poly.entity_id
_entity_poly.type
_entity_poly.pdbx_seq_one_letter_code
_entity_poly.pdbx_strand_id
1 'polypeptide(L)'
;MNAGVALLLSLFLLFLNGCSKPPVTRVMEATAYCGCSSCCSWERGRDLYLHLDFWNRYVSEGSRKGATYSGKTASGTYPEEPEEGLFSSDSIRRPWMIPVRTLLFPWYLPEDGTIAADTRYYPFGTRMYVPGYGWGVVEDRGGAIKGPDRIDLYFDSHNEALKWGRQKVPVTIEYSR
;
A
#
# COMPACT_ATOMS: atom_id res chain seq x y z
N MET A 1 -15.90 48.29 -16.56
CA MET A 1 -15.41 46.94 -16.23
C MET A 1 -16.62 46.01 -16.25
N ASN A 2 -16.67 45.10 -17.23
CA ASN A 2 -17.89 44.35 -17.57
C ASN A 2 -18.22 43.29 -16.51
N ALA A 3 -19.49 43.20 -16.12
CA ALA A 3 -20.00 42.24 -15.12
C ALA A 3 -19.61 40.78 -15.42
N GLY A 4 -19.41 40.42 -16.70
CA GLY A 4 -18.93 39.09 -17.10
C GLY A 4 -17.50 38.77 -16.66
N VAL A 5 -16.62 39.77 -16.54
CA VAL A 5 -15.22 39.56 -16.09
C VAL A 5 -15.17 39.33 -14.57
N ALA A 6 -16.05 40.01 -13.82
CA ALA A 6 -16.17 39.81 -12.37
C ALA A 6 -16.73 38.43 -12.01
N LEU A 7 -17.68 37.91 -12.81
CA LEU A 7 -18.28 36.59 -12.62
C LEU A 7 -17.30 35.45 -12.95
N LEU A 8 -16.46 35.63 -13.97
CA LEU A 8 -15.40 34.67 -14.31
C LEU A 8 -14.28 34.64 -13.27
N LEU A 9 -13.89 35.80 -12.74
CA LEU A 9 -12.91 35.90 -11.65
C LEU A 9 -13.43 35.28 -10.34
N SER A 10 -14.71 35.46 -10.01
CA SER A 10 -15.31 34.86 -8.81
C SER A 10 -15.48 33.35 -8.93
N LEU A 11 -15.81 32.83 -10.12
CA LEU A 11 -15.86 31.39 -10.38
C LEU A 11 -14.47 30.74 -10.29
N PHE A 12 -13.42 31.43 -10.77
CA PHE A 12 -12.03 30.96 -10.70
C PHE A 12 -11.50 30.93 -9.25
N LEU A 13 -11.91 31.90 -8.41
CA LEU A 13 -11.56 31.95 -6.98
C LEU A 13 -12.25 30.84 -6.16
N LEU A 14 -13.41 30.33 -6.60
CA LEU A 14 -14.10 29.22 -5.93
C LEU A 14 -13.36 27.87 -6.12
N PHE A 15 -12.58 27.69 -7.19
CA PHE A 15 -11.77 26.49 -7.41
C PHE A 15 -10.48 26.44 -6.55
N LEU A 16 -10.08 27.55 -5.93
CA LEU A 16 -8.83 27.64 -5.15
C LEU A 16 -9.02 27.36 -3.65
N ASN A 17 -10.26 27.19 -3.16
CA ASN A 17 -10.54 26.89 -1.76
C ASN A 17 -10.63 25.38 -1.46
N GLY A 18 -9.77 24.59 -2.09
CA GLY A 18 -9.57 23.19 -1.69
C GLY A 18 -8.80 23.13 -0.38
N CYS A 19 -9.53 23.13 0.76
CA CYS A 19 -8.94 23.00 2.09
C CYS A 19 -8.36 21.58 2.27
N SER A 20 -7.10 21.38 1.87
CA SER A 20 -6.39 20.14 2.15
C SER A 20 -6.03 20.10 3.63
N LYS A 21 -6.44 19.05 4.34
CA LYS A 21 -6.00 18.86 5.72
C LYS A 21 -4.47 18.77 5.73
N PRO A 22 -3.77 19.48 6.63
CA PRO A 22 -2.33 19.37 6.72
C PRO A 22 -1.95 17.92 7.07
N PRO A 23 -0.80 17.43 6.57
CA PRO A 23 -0.32 16.11 6.93
C PRO A 23 -0.08 16.04 8.44
N VAL A 24 -0.42 14.90 9.05
CA VAL A 24 -0.30 14.68 10.49
C VAL A 24 0.69 13.56 10.74
N THR A 25 1.72 13.81 11.52
CA THR A 25 2.66 12.76 11.95
C THR A 25 2.22 12.15 13.27
N ARG A 26 2.20 10.81 13.35
CA ARG A 26 1.88 10.06 14.57
C ARG A 26 2.83 8.87 14.74
N VAL A 27 3.15 8.53 15.98
CA VAL A 27 3.91 7.31 16.27
C VAL A 27 2.96 6.13 16.28
N MET A 28 3.17 5.18 15.38
CA MET A 28 2.32 4.01 15.20
C MET A 28 3.17 2.73 15.31
N GLU A 29 2.57 1.64 15.80
CA GLU A 29 3.12 0.30 15.67
C GLU A 29 2.94 -0.19 14.23
N ALA A 30 4.04 -0.29 13.49
CA ALA A 30 4.06 -0.84 12.14
C ALA A 30 4.58 -2.28 12.18
N THR A 31 3.75 -3.22 11.77
CA THR A 31 4.14 -4.60 11.46
C THR A 31 4.32 -4.78 9.96
N ALA A 32 4.78 -5.96 9.56
CA ALA A 32 4.89 -6.34 8.16
C ALA A 32 4.20 -7.67 7.88
N TYR A 33 3.65 -7.79 6.68
CA TYR A 33 3.06 -9.01 6.14
C TYR A 33 3.45 -9.18 4.67
N CYS A 34 3.21 -10.38 4.13
CA CYS A 34 3.42 -10.69 2.72
C CYS A 34 2.33 -11.65 2.23
N GLY A 35 2.31 -11.98 0.94
CA GLY A 35 1.30 -12.85 0.33
C GLY A 35 1.33 -14.33 0.72
N CYS A 36 2.15 -14.75 1.69
CA CYS A 36 2.33 -16.16 2.04
C CYS A 36 1.16 -16.74 2.86
N SER A 37 1.11 -18.07 2.95
CA SER A 37 0.05 -18.78 3.69
C SER A 37 0.00 -18.43 5.18
N SER A 38 1.15 -18.24 5.83
CA SER A 38 1.20 -17.91 7.25
C SER A 38 0.73 -16.49 7.57
N CYS A 39 0.97 -15.53 6.67
CA CYS A 39 0.51 -14.15 6.81
C CYS A 39 -0.95 -13.97 6.39
N CYS A 40 -1.37 -14.61 5.30
CA CYS A 40 -2.69 -14.42 4.69
C CYS A 40 -3.71 -15.53 5.00
N SER A 41 -3.36 -16.51 5.85
CA SER A 41 -4.25 -17.59 6.31
C SER A 41 -4.93 -18.32 5.15
N TRP A 42 -4.15 -18.90 4.23
CA TRP A 42 -4.64 -19.75 3.16
C TRP A 42 -3.86 -21.07 3.10
N GLU A 43 -4.51 -22.15 2.66
CA GLU A 43 -3.90 -23.46 2.42
C GLU A 43 -3.97 -23.83 0.93
N ARG A 44 -3.05 -24.69 0.48
CA ARG A 44 -3.12 -25.31 -0.85
C ARG A 44 -4.11 -26.47 -0.79
N GLY A 45 -5.05 -26.55 -1.74
CA GLY A 45 -5.96 -27.68 -1.86
C GLY A 45 -5.22 -29.03 -1.88
N ARG A 46 -5.79 -30.06 -1.22
CA ARG A 46 -5.17 -31.38 -1.07
C ARG A 46 -5.24 -32.20 -2.36
N ASP A 47 -4.09 -32.76 -2.71
CA ASP A 47 -3.76 -33.58 -3.87
C ASP A 47 -4.17 -35.04 -3.61
N LEU A 48 -5.23 -35.56 -4.25
CA LEU A 48 -5.76 -36.90 -3.96
C LEU A 48 -5.63 -37.92 -5.11
N TYR A 49 -5.21 -37.53 -6.32
CA TYR A 49 -5.08 -38.47 -7.46
C TYR A 49 -3.99 -38.08 -8.47
N LEU A 50 -2.72 -38.20 -8.05
CA LEU A 50 -1.51 -37.90 -8.84
C LEU A 50 -1.37 -36.40 -9.17
N HIS A 51 -0.13 -35.90 -9.18
CA HIS A 51 0.27 -34.50 -9.41
C HIS A 51 -0.05 -33.97 -10.83
N LEU A 52 -1.26 -34.20 -11.33
CA LEU A 52 -1.83 -33.63 -12.56
C LEU A 52 -2.65 -32.37 -12.25
N ASP A 53 -2.88 -32.06 -10.96
CA ASP A 53 -3.53 -30.82 -10.52
C ASP A 53 -2.56 -29.62 -10.55
N PHE A 54 -2.18 -29.22 -11.76
CA PHE A 54 -1.57 -27.90 -12.04
C PHE A 54 -2.46 -26.74 -11.53
N TRP A 55 -3.76 -26.98 -11.38
CA TRP A 55 -4.77 -26.03 -10.94
C TRP A 55 -5.05 -26.06 -9.43
N ASN A 56 -4.10 -26.52 -8.61
CA ASN A 56 -4.26 -26.57 -7.15
C ASN A 56 -4.67 -25.19 -6.60
N ARG A 57 -5.93 -25.08 -6.21
CA ARG A 57 -6.57 -23.83 -5.77
C ARG A 57 -6.15 -23.52 -4.33
N TYR A 58 -5.83 -22.25 -4.08
CA TYR A 58 -5.64 -21.74 -2.71
C TYR A 58 -7.00 -21.54 -2.04
N VAL A 59 -7.13 -22.08 -0.83
CA VAL A 59 -8.37 -22.03 -0.05
C VAL A 59 -8.12 -21.16 1.17
N SER A 60 -9.00 -20.20 1.40
CA SER A 60 -8.92 -19.33 2.58
C SER A 60 -9.18 -20.16 3.84
N GLU A 61 -8.48 -19.83 4.91
CA GLU A 61 -8.73 -20.33 6.27
C GLU A 61 -9.47 -19.28 7.11
N GLY A 62 -9.87 -19.63 8.34
CA GLY A 62 -10.53 -18.71 9.26
C GLY A 62 -11.99 -18.41 8.92
N SER A 63 -12.38 -17.12 8.92
CA SER A 63 -13.78 -16.70 8.75
C SER A 63 -14.38 -17.02 7.37
N ARG A 64 -13.52 -17.23 6.36
CA ARG A 64 -13.90 -17.61 4.99
C ARG A 64 -13.45 -19.03 4.63
N LYS A 65 -13.34 -19.91 5.63
CA LYS A 65 -12.86 -21.29 5.44
C LYS A 65 -13.58 -21.98 4.28
N GLY A 66 -12.81 -22.50 3.32
CA GLY A 66 -13.34 -23.24 2.16
C GLY A 66 -13.58 -22.40 0.90
N ALA A 67 -13.52 -21.06 0.98
CA ALA A 67 -13.61 -20.19 -0.19
C ALA A 67 -12.27 -20.07 -0.92
N THR A 68 -12.30 -19.82 -2.23
CA THR A 68 -11.10 -19.55 -3.02
C THR A 68 -10.38 -18.29 -2.52
N TYR A 69 -9.07 -18.39 -2.26
CA TYR A 69 -8.22 -17.24 -1.94
C TYR A 69 -7.82 -16.51 -3.23
N SER A 70 -8.10 -15.21 -3.30
CA SER A 70 -7.84 -14.38 -4.49
C SER A 70 -6.49 -13.65 -4.47
N GLY A 71 -5.85 -13.52 -3.31
CA GLY A 71 -4.64 -12.70 -3.14
C GLY A 71 -4.88 -11.19 -3.22
N LYS A 72 -6.14 -10.76 -3.25
CA LYS A 72 -6.52 -9.33 -3.35
C LYS A 72 -6.70 -8.71 -1.98
N THR A 73 -6.38 -7.43 -1.87
CA THR A 73 -6.63 -6.57 -0.71
C THR A 73 -8.14 -6.39 -0.48
N ALA A 74 -8.50 -5.83 0.67
CA ALA A 74 -9.89 -5.48 0.96
C ALA A 74 -10.50 -4.41 0.04
N SER A 75 -9.68 -3.57 -0.62
CA SER A 75 -10.11 -2.63 -1.67
C SER A 75 -10.31 -3.32 -3.02
N GLY A 76 -9.72 -4.51 -3.22
CA GLY A 76 -9.80 -5.30 -4.45
C GLY A 76 -8.59 -5.19 -5.37
N THR A 77 -7.54 -4.48 -4.96
CA THR A 77 -6.23 -4.38 -5.62
C THR A 77 -5.34 -5.59 -5.30
N TYR A 78 -4.22 -5.73 -6.00
CA TYR A 78 -3.16 -6.64 -5.59
C TYR A 78 -2.17 -5.88 -4.73
N PRO A 79 -1.72 -6.46 -3.62
CA PRO A 79 -0.79 -5.77 -2.74
C PRO A 79 0.59 -5.66 -3.38
N GLU A 80 1.25 -4.51 -3.21
CA GLU A 80 2.56 -4.19 -3.77
C GLU A 80 3.46 -3.47 -2.76
N GLU A 81 4.76 -3.69 -2.87
CA GLU A 81 5.78 -2.96 -2.08
C GLU A 81 6.07 -1.60 -2.75
N PRO A 82 6.36 -0.53 -2.00
CA PRO A 82 6.59 0.77 -2.60
C PRO A 82 7.81 0.78 -3.51
N GLU A 83 7.63 1.32 -4.72
CA GLU A 83 8.72 1.51 -5.66
C GLU A 83 9.19 2.97 -5.64
N GLU A 84 10.45 3.18 -5.21
CA GLU A 84 11.02 4.52 -5.23
C GLU A 84 11.39 4.93 -6.68
N GLY A 85 11.08 6.17 -7.06
CA GLY A 85 11.35 6.69 -8.40
C GLY A 85 12.84 6.89 -8.74
N LEU A 86 13.11 7.39 -9.94
CA LEU A 86 14.47 7.53 -10.51
C LEU A 86 15.49 8.28 -9.62
N PHE A 87 15.07 9.19 -8.75
CA PHE A 87 15.95 9.97 -7.88
C PHE A 87 15.70 9.65 -6.40
N SER A 88 15.93 8.39 -6.04
CA SER A 88 15.67 7.88 -4.70
C SER A 88 16.94 7.43 -3.96
N SER A 89 16.76 6.93 -2.75
CA SER A 89 17.86 6.38 -1.95
C SER A 89 18.52 5.19 -2.65
N ASP A 90 17.75 4.41 -3.40
CA ASP A 90 18.26 3.30 -4.20
C ASP A 90 19.15 3.77 -5.35
N SER A 91 18.76 4.85 -6.05
CA SER A 91 19.58 5.43 -7.12
C SER A 91 20.94 5.95 -6.63
N ILE A 92 21.03 6.38 -5.37
CA ILE A 92 22.31 6.76 -4.74
C ILE A 92 23.17 5.52 -4.48
N ARG A 93 22.58 4.39 -4.09
CA ARG A 93 23.30 3.14 -3.82
C ARG A 93 23.74 2.40 -5.08
N ARG A 94 22.97 2.52 -6.17
CA ARG A 94 23.21 1.84 -7.45
C ARG A 94 23.29 2.81 -8.63
N PRO A 95 24.21 3.79 -8.61
CA PRO A 95 24.24 4.85 -9.63
C PRO A 95 24.51 4.31 -11.04
N TRP A 96 25.17 3.16 -11.18
CA TRP A 96 25.39 2.50 -12.47
C TRP A 96 24.11 1.99 -13.15
N MET A 97 23.01 1.86 -12.40
CA MET A 97 21.70 1.50 -12.97
C MET A 97 20.96 2.68 -13.57
N ILE A 98 21.38 3.92 -13.29
CA ILE A 98 20.68 5.13 -13.77
C ILE A 98 20.58 5.13 -15.32
N PRO A 99 21.66 4.91 -16.10
CA PRO A 99 21.55 4.87 -17.56
C PRO A 99 20.62 3.75 -18.06
N VAL A 100 20.59 2.60 -17.39
CA VAL A 100 19.72 1.47 -17.74
C VAL A 100 18.26 1.83 -17.47
N ARG A 101 17.95 2.40 -16.30
CA ARG A 101 16.60 2.84 -15.93
C ARG A 101 16.08 3.92 -16.88
N THR A 102 16.91 4.91 -17.20
CA THR A 102 16.49 6.03 -18.06
C THR A 102 16.36 5.67 -19.54
N LEU A 103 17.21 4.77 -20.05
CA LEU A 103 17.20 4.42 -21.47
C LEU A 103 16.28 3.24 -21.82
N LEU A 104 16.17 2.23 -20.95
CA LEU A 104 15.36 1.03 -21.24
C LEU A 104 13.97 1.07 -20.60
N PHE A 105 13.81 1.82 -19.51
CA PHE A 105 12.57 1.88 -18.73
C PHE A 105 12.13 3.32 -18.43
N PRO A 106 12.02 4.22 -19.42
CA PRO A 106 11.68 5.62 -19.18
C PRO A 106 10.27 5.83 -18.60
N TRP A 107 9.42 4.79 -18.64
CA TRP A 107 8.06 4.75 -18.08
C TRP A 107 8.00 4.14 -16.67
N TYR A 108 9.13 3.78 -16.06
CA TYR A 108 9.14 3.29 -14.67
C TYR A 108 8.93 4.48 -13.72
N LEU A 109 7.70 4.59 -13.21
CA LEU A 109 7.25 5.65 -12.32
C LEU A 109 7.24 5.13 -10.87
N PRO A 110 7.43 6.01 -9.88
CA PRO A 110 7.24 5.62 -8.49
C PRO A 110 5.80 5.14 -8.26
N GLU A 111 5.66 4.04 -7.53
CA GLU A 111 4.37 3.47 -7.14
C GLU A 111 4.32 3.38 -5.61
N ASP A 112 3.15 3.69 -5.04
CA ASP A 112 2.95 3.66 -3.59
C ASP A 112 2.64 2.22 -3.17
N GLY A 113 3.22 1.78 -2.05
CA GLY A 113 2.98 0.44 -1.54
C GLY A 113 1.61 0.26 -0.87
N THR A 114 1.24 -0.97 -0.60
CA THR A 114 -0.01 -1.32 0.09
C THR A 114 0.15 -1.29 1.61
N ILE A 115 -0.82 -0.67 2.28
CA ILE A 115 -0.91 -0.62 3.75
C ILE A 115 -2.24 -1.22 4.20
N ALA A 116 -2.18 -2.08 5.22
CA ALA A 116 -3.36 -2.54 5.95
C ALA A 116 -3.57 -1.70 7.22
N ALA A 117 -4.78 -1.15 7.39
CA ALA A 117 -5.11 -0.34 8.56
C ALA A 117 -6.57 -0.53 9.00
N ASP A 118 -6.92 0.04 10.15
CA ASP A 118 -8.31 0.09 10.61
C ASP A 118 -9.07 1.21 9.88
N THR A 119 -9.93 0.84 8.93
CA THR A 119 -10.66 1.81 8.10
C THR A 119 -11.66 2.68 8.83
N ARG A 120 -11.95 2.40 10.12
CA ARG A 120 -12.72 3.32 10.96
C ARG A 120 -11.96 4.60 11.29
N TYR A 121 -10.62 4.53 11.27
CA TYR A 121 -9.73 5.66 11.52
C TYR A 121 -9.05 6.16 10.24
N TYR A 122 -8.70 5.24 9.33
CA TYR A 122 -7.99 5.52 8.09
C TYR A 122 -8.75 4.94 6.90
N PRO A 123 -9.68 5.71 6.29
CA PRO A 123 -10.42 5.26 5.12
C PRO A 123 -9.50 4.78 4.00
N PHE A 124 -10.00 3.89 3.14
CA PHE A 124 -9.25 3.48 1.95
C PHE A 124 -8.83 4.69 1.12
N GLY A 125 -7.63 4.66 0.55
CA GLY A 125 -7.03 5.80 -0.15
C GLY A 125 -6.24 6.75 0.76
N THR A 126 -6.30 6.60 2.08
CA THR A 126 -5.41 7.35 2.98
C THR A 126 -3.96 7.02 2.64
N ARG A 127 -3.17 8.04 2.34
CA ARG A 127 -1.77 7.89 1.97
C ARG A 127 -0.88 8.13 3.19
N MET A 128 0.16 7.34 3.36
CA MET A 128 1.05 7.41 4.52
C MET A 128 2.50 7.28 4.09
N TYR A 129 3.38 8.08 4.69
CA TYR A 129 4.82 7.90 4.59
C TYR A 129 5.32 7.20 5.85
N VAL A 130 6.00 6.07 5.64
CA VAL A 130 6.58 5.27 6.71
C VAL A 130 8.10 5.23 6.53
N PRO A 131 8.88 5.81 7.45
CA PRO A 131 10.33 5.84 7.34
C PRO A 131 10.92 4.42 7.21
N GLY A 132 11.76 4.20 6.20
CA GLY A 132 12.38 2.90 5.92
C GLY A 132 11.54 1.94 5.07
N TYR A 133 10.26 2.25 4.84
CA TYR A 133 9.39 1.53 3.91
C TYR A 133 9.15 2.37 2.66
N GLY A 134 8.66 3.59 2.82
CA GLY A 134 8.32 4.48 1.69
C GLY A 134 6.92 5.06 1.82
N TRP A 135 6.38 5.52 0.70
CA TRP A 135 4.99 5.94 0.60
C TRP A 135 4.08 4.74 0.36
N GLY A 136 2.93 4.70 1.03
CA GLY A 136 1.92 3.68 0.79
C GLY A 136 0.50 4.18 0.98
N VAL A 137 -0.45 3.41 0.50
CA VAL A 137 -1.88 3.72 0.53
C VAL A 137 -2.62 2.64 1.33
N VAL A 138 -3.57 3.08 2.15
CA VAL A 138 -4.48 2.17 2.84
C VAL A 138 -5.42 1.54 1.82
N GLU A 139 -5.18 0.27 1.53
CA GLU A 139 -5.96 -0.53 0.59
C GLU A 139 -6.46 -1.83 1.21
N ASP A 140 -5.87 -2.24 2.34
CA ASP A 140 -6.21 -3.50 2.98
C ASP A 140 -6.67 -3.36 4.43
N ARG A 141 -7.28 -4.42 4.96
CA ARG A 141 -7.77 -4.49 6.34
C ARG A 141 -7.42 -5.83 6.97
N GLY A 142 -6.56 -5.79 7.99
CA GLY A 142 -6.29 -6.94 8.82
C GLY A 142 -7.35 -7.17 9.90
N GLY A 143 -7.68 -8.44 10.15
CA GLY A 143 -8.50 -8.83 11.32
C GLY A 143 -7.83 -8.48 12.65
N ALA A 144 -6.49 -8.58 12.71
CA ALA A 144 -5.70 -8.26 13.89
C ALA A 144 -5.29 -6.77 13.98
N ILE A 145 -5.40 -6.01 12.87
CA ILE A 145 -5.00 -4.60 12.80
C ILE A 145 -6.20 -3.74 13.19
N LYS A 146 -6.16 -3.21 14.41
CA LYS A 146 -7.26 -2.45 15.02
C LYS A 146 -6.74 -1.25 15.79
N GLY A 147 -7.52 -0.18 15.76
CA GLY A 147 -7.21 1.08 16.45
C GLY A 147 -6.43 2.08 15.60
N PRO A 148 -6.19 3.28 16.15
CA PRO A 148 -5.55 4.37 15.42
C PRO A 148 -4.03 4.24 15.36
N ASP A 149 -3.38 3.44 16.19
CA ASP A 149 -1.93 3.45 16.33
C ASP A 149 -1.27 2.18 15.79
N ARG A 150 -1.95 1.44 14.90
CA ARG A 150 -1.43 0.17 14.35
C ARG A 150 -1.69 0.04 12.85
N ILE A 151 -0.64 -0.31 12.11
CA ILE A 151 -0.66 -0.56 10.67
C ILE A 151 0.16 -1.81 10.33
N ASP A 152 -0.13 -2.42 9.19
CA ASP A 152 0.63 -3.52 8.60
C ASP A 152 1.12 -3.11 7.21
N LEU A 153 2.39 -3.32 6.92
CA LEU A 153 3.04 -2.95 5.67
C LEU A 153 3.24 -4.20 4.82
N TYR A 154 2.90 -4.12 3.55
CA TYR A 154 3.09 -5.25 2.64
C TYR A 154 4.53 -5.30 2.12
N PHE A 155 5.11 -6.49 2.09
CA PHE A 155 6.40 -6.76 1.45
C PHE A 155 6.25 -7.92 0.48
N ASP A 156 7.02 -7.89 -0.61
CA ASP A 156 7.01 -8.95 -1.61
C ASP A 156 7.57 -10.26 -1.05
N SER A 157 8.59 -10.17 -0.18
CA SER A 157 9.23 -11.32 0.44
C SER A 157 8.85 -11.49 1.92
N HIS A 158 8.56 -12.74 2.30
CA HIS A 158 8.39 -13.10 3.71
C HIS A 158 9.65 -12.78 4.55
N ASN A 159 10.84 -12.91 3.96
CA ASN A 159 12.08 -12.60 4.65
C ASN A 159 12.23 -11.09 4.92
N GLU A 160 11.78 -10.24 3.99
CA GLU A 160 11.79 -8.79 4.17
C GLU A 160 10.78 -8.36 5.24
N ALA A 161 9.59 -8.94 5.23
CA ALA A 161 8.61 -8.74 6.30
C ALA A 161 9.16 -9.13 7.68
N LEU A 162 9.88 -10.27 7.78
CA LEU A 162 10.52 -10.69 9.03
C LEU A 162 11.66 -9.75 9.46
N LYS A 163 12.45 -9.25 8.50
CA LYS A 163 13.52 -8.28 8.78
C LYS A 163 12.96 -6.94 9.27
N TRP A 164 11.84 -6.50 8.71
CA TRP A 164 11.12 -5.32 9.19
C TRP A 164 10.64 -5.53 10.63
N GLY A 165 10.00 -6.66 10.90
CA GLY A 165 9.54 -7.04 12.23
C GLY A 165 8.39 -6.17 12.76
N ARG A 166 8.39 -5.89 14.06
CA ARG A 166 7.42 -5.00 14.71
C ARG A 166 8.16 -3.85 15.35
N GLN A 167 7.82 -2.63 14.96
CA GLN A 167 8.47 -1.43 15.48
C GLN A 167 7.51 -0.25 15.58
N LYS A 168 7.85 0.72 16.44
CA LYS A 168 7.15 1.99 16.53
C LYS A 168 7.87 3.04 15.71
N VAL A 169 7.19 3.59 14.71
CA VAL A 169 7.79 4.56 13.77
C VAL A 169 6.90 5.80 13.65
N PRO A 170 7.48 6.99 13.41
CA PRO A 170 6.71 8.20 13.13
C PRO A 170 6.18 8.14 11.69
N VAL A 171 4.88 7.93 11.56
CA VAL A 171 4.17 7.84 10.28
C VAL A 171 3.55 9.19 9.95
N THR A 172 3.81 9.71 8.75
CA THR A 172 3.15 10.93 8.26
C THR A 172 1.93 10.55 7.43
N ILE A 173 0.78 11.10 7.79
CA ILE A 173 -0.51 10.71 7.25
C ILE A 173 -1.06 11.85 6.39
N GLU A 174 -1.37 11.53 5.14
CA GLU A 174 -2.03 12.38 4.15
C GLU A 174 -3.43 11.82 3.90
N TYR A 175 -4.44 12.51 4.44
CA TYR A 175 -5.82 12.15 4.16
C TYR A 175 -6.14 12.48 2.70
N SER A 176 -6.57 11.48 1.93
CA SER A 176 -7.09 11.71 0.58
C SER A 176 -8.30 12.64 0.66
N ARG A 177 -8.44 13.51 -0.36
CA ARG A 177 -9.58 14.43 -0.49
C ARG A 177 -10.88 13.69 -0.77
#